data_AF-A0A1I3ND24-F1
#
_entry.id   AF-A0A1I3ND24-F1
#
_cell.length_a   1.000
_cell.length_b   1.000
_cell.length_c   1.000
_cell.angle_alpha   90.00
_cell.angle_beta   90.00
_cell.angle_gamma   90.00
#
_symmetry.space_group_name_H-M   'P 1'
#
loop_
_entity.id
_entity.type
_entity.pdbx_description
1 polymer ?
#
loop_
_entity_poly.entity_id
_entity_poly.type
_entity_poly.pdbx_seq_one_letter_code
_entity_poly.pdbx_strand_id
1 'polypeptide(L)'
;MIQSRLHDLIALADEPSSSRRRELLRGVTDLFFTAEGHGDVEMGLFDDVMGQLAGEMEEAVRIELAERLGTSATPPPSLTRALASDSIAVARPILQGAPQLSEADLLHVARTQGQDHLRAISRRSVVPSLVSDAIVQRGDDTTLGVLLRNEGAVLSRQAHEAAVDRAAANPELHEAVIDRQALPMDLLNEMYFVAEARLRDRIMERNANVDPAILDAALKAGRNRVAASDGALPPDYDAAVREIVALKARGAITPLGLVAMLRANRTTIFLVALAELADIDFHTARKIIERRELDALAVVCKAADFDRALFLTFALLILDPNDNAMGKAKEYGELYAALPRDAALRTIRFWRMRRTTGDVAAA
;
A
#
# COMPACT_ATOMS: atom_id res chain seq x y z
N MET A 1 1.17 51.64 -23.39
CA MET A 1 1.59 51.16 -22.04
C MET A 1 2.69 50.11 -22.11
N ILE A 2 2.61 49.07 -22.95
CA ILE A 2 3.61 47.99 -23.02
C ILE A 2 5.02 48.49 -23.40
N GLN A 3 5.13 49.39 -24.39
CA GLN A 3 6.44 49.98 -24.78
C GLN A 3 7.11 50.79 -23.66
N SER A 4 6.35 51.45 -22.78
CA SER A 4 6.90 52.17 -21.63
C SER A 4 7.46 51.20 -20.61
N ARG A 5 6.70 50.13 -20.28
CA ARG A 5 7.14 49.09 -19.35
C ARG A 5 8.42 48.39 -19.83
N LEU A 6 8.56 48.15 -21.13
CA LEU A 6 9.77 47.52 -21.69
C LEU A 6 11.01 48.41 -21.52
N HIS A 7 10.90 49.72 -21.70
CA HIS A 7 12.00 50.66 -21.44
C HIS A 7 12.38 50.68 -19.95
N ASP A 8 11.39 50.64 -19.05
CA ASP A 8 11.63 50.60 -17.61
C ASP A 8 12.36 49.30 -17.20
N LEU A 9 11.99 48.14 -17.79
CA LEU A 9 12.67 46.86 -17.54
C LEU A 9 14.12 46.86 -18.05
N ILE A 10 14.38 47.49 -19.21
CA ILE A 10 15.75 47.61 -19.75
C ILE A 10 16.61 48.46 -18.80
N ALA A 11 16.08 49.59 -18.30
CA ALA A 11 16.79 50.43 -17.34
C ALA A 11 17.10 49.69 -16.02
N LEU A 12 16.18 48.83 -15.56
CA LEU A 12 16.42 47.97 -14.39
C LEU A 12 17.47 46.89 -14.65
N ALA A 13 17.63 46.43 -15.89
CA ALA A 13 18.61 45.41 -16.27
C ALA A 13 20.05 45.94 -16.27
N ASP A 14 20.24 47.23 -16.55
CA ASP A 14 21.56 47.89 -16.58
C ASP A 14 22.13 48.16 -15.17
N GLU A 15 21.32 48.01 -14.11
CA GLU A 15 21.73 48.27 -12.72
C GLU A 15 21.90 46.96 -11.91
N PRO A 16 23.13 46.59 -11.49
CA PRO A 16 23.41 45.26 -10.92
C PRO A 16 23.01 45.08 -9.44
N SER A 17 22.25 46.01 -8.85
CA SER A 17 21.91 45.92 -7.43
C SER A 17 20.83 44.86 -7.16
N SER A 18 20.92 44.15 -6.03
CA SER A 18 19.98 43.08 -5.66
C SER A 18 18.53 43.57 -5.52
N SER A 19 18.31 44.82 -5.12
CA SER A 19 16.97 45.42 -5.09
C SER A 19 16.40 45.59 -6.50
N ARG A 20 17.21 46.08 -7.44
CA ARG A 20 16.81 46.29 -8.84
C ARG A 20 16.59 44.98 -9.59
N ARG A 21 17.44 43.97 -9.36
CA ARG A 21 17.24 42.62 -9.93
C ARG A 21 15.92 41.97 -9.45
N ARG A 22 15.55 42.16 -8.18
CA ARG A 22 14.23 41.72 -7.66
C ARG A 22 13.07 42.47 -8.31
N GLU A 23 13.19 43.78 -8.46
CA GLU A 23 12.19 44.62 -9.14
C GLU A 23 12.02 44.19 -10.61
N LEU A 24 13.13 43.93 -11.29
CA LEU A 24 13.17 43.41 -12.65
C LEU A 24 12.48 42.06 -12.76
N LEU A 25 12.80 41.09 -11.90
CA LEU A 25 12.15 39.78 -11.92
C LEU A 25 10.64 39.89 -11.70
N ARG A 26 10.18 40.72 -10.76
CA ARG A 26 8.74 40.97 -10.57
C ARG A 26 8.11 41.58 -11.80
N GLY A 27 8.74 42.60 -12.40
CA GLY A 27 8.23 43.25 -13.60
C GLY A 27 8.15 42.32 -14.82
N VAL A 28 9.16 41.46 -15.03
CA VAL A 28 9.16 40.44 -16.08
C VAL A 28 8.09 39.37 -15.80
N THR A 29 7.96 38.92 -14.56
CA THR A 29 6.93 37.96 -14.14
C THR A 29 5.53 38.54 -14.36
N ASP A 30 5.30 39.80 -14.00
CA ASP A 30 4.01 40.47 -14.23
C ASP A 30 3.72 40.61 -15.72
N LEU A 31 4.73 40.93 -16.53
CA LEU A 31 4.58 40.98 -17.99
C LEU A 31 4.18 39.61 -18.54
N PHE A 32 4.83 38.53 -18.08
CA PHE A 32 4.51 37.16 -18.46
C PHE A 32 3.05 36.78 -18.16
N PHE A 33 2.52 37.19 -17.00
CA PHE A 33 1.12 36.92 -16.64
C PHE A 33 0.10 37.90 -17.24
N THR A 34 0.54 38.97 -17.89
CA THR A 34 -0.37 39.96 -18.51
C THR A 34 -0.83 39.51 -19.91
N ALA A 35 -0.02 38.73 -20.62
CA ALA A 35 -0.36 38.22 -21.95
C ALA A 35 -1.07 36.86 -21.88
N GLU A 36 -2.14 36.69 -22.66
CA GLU A 36 -2.81 35.40 -22.80
C GLU A 36 -2.14 34.55 -23.87
N GLY A 37 -1.36 33.56 -23.43
CA GLY A 37 -0.63 32.64 -24.30
C GLY A 37 0.64 33.29 -24.88
N HIS A 38 1.73 32.53 -24.86
CA HIS A 38 3.02 32.95 -25.42
C HIS A 38 3.36 32.05 -26.61
N GLY A 39 3.80 32.63 -27.72
CA GLY A 39 4.37 31.83 -28.81
C GLY A 39 5.68 31.17 -28.40
N ASP A 40 6.13 30.12 -29.09
CA ASP A 40 7.32 29.34 -28.71
C ASP A 40 8.58 30.20 -28.52
N VAL A 41 8.79 31.20 -29.39
CA VAL A 41 9.93 32.12 -29.31
C VAL A 41 9.85 33.03 -28.09
N GLU A 42 8.66 33.58 -27.83
CA GLU A 42 8.42 34.46 -26.69
C GLU A 42 8.54 33.69 -25.36
N MET A 43 7.99 32.47 -25.32
CA MET A 43 8.14 31.57 -24.19
C MET A 43 9.61 31.27 -23.90
N GLY A 44 10.41 30.98 -24.94
CA GLY A 44 11.86 30.76 -24.78
C GLY A 44 12.58 31.96 -24.17
N LEU A 45 12.24 33.18 -24.61
CA LEU A 45 12.83 34.40 -24.05
C LEU A 45 12.45 34.62 -22.59
N PHE A 46 11.17 34.39 -22.23
CA PHE A 46 10.74 34.46 -20.84
C PHE A 46 11.44 33.40 -19.98
N ASP A 47 11.56 32.17 -20.49
CA ASP A 47 12.22 31.06 -19.80
C ASP A 47 13.68 31.38 -19.49
N ASP A 48 14.43 31.88 -20.48
CA ASP A 48 15.84 32.25 -20.33
C ASP A 48 16.03 33.42 -19.36
N VAL A 49 15.28 34.51 -19.55
CA VAL A 49 15.43 35.73 -18.73
C VAL A 49 14.99 35.49 -17.29
N MET A 50 13.82 34.89 -17.08
CA MET A 50 13.33 34.60 -15.74
C MET A 50 14.19 33.53 -15.06
N GLY A 51 14.67 32.53 -15.81
CA GLY A 51 15.63 31.53 -15.35
C GLY A 51 16.91 32.14 -14.80
N GLN A 52 17.55 33.02 -15.57
CA GLN A 52 18.77 33.70 -15.15
C GLN A 52 18.53 34.57 -13.92
N LEU A 53 17.47 35.39 -13.93
CA LEU A 53 17.14 36.26 -12.81
C LEU A 53 16.86 35.46 -11.54
N ALA A 54 16.04 34.42 -11.62
CA ALA A 54 15.70 33.57 -10.49
C ALA A 54 16.94 32.91 -9.87
N GLY A 55 17.90 32.48 -10.68
CA GLY A 55 19.15 31.86 -10.22
C GLY A 55 20.02 32.75 -9.33
N GLU A 56 19.86 34.07 -9.42
CA GLU A 56 20.60 35.06 -8.62
C GLU A 56 19.84 35.51 -7.36
N MET A 57 18.56 35.16 -7.23
CA MET A 57 17.70 35.65 -6.15
C MET A 57 17.81 34.81 -4.88
N GLU A 58 17.52 35.44 -3.74
CA GLU A 58 17.35 34.76 -2.47
C GLU A 58 16.14 33.80 -2.48
N GLU A 59 16.18 32.78 -1.63
CA GLU A 59 15.16 31.72 -1.56
C GLU A 59 13.72 32.27 -1.43
N ALA A 60 13.52 33.30 -0.59
CA ALA A 60 12.21 33.92 -0.38
C ALA A 60 11.57 34.44 -1.67
N VAL A 61 12.38 34.99 -2.58
CA VAL A 61 11.89 35.49 -3.88
C VAL A 61 11.62 34.33 -4.84
N ARG A 62 12.43 33.27 -4.80
CA ARG A 62 12.19 32.07 -5.61
C ARG A 62 10.92 31.33 -5.17
N ILE A 63 10.59 31.36 -3.87
CA ILE A 63 9.31 30.86 -3.35
C ILE A 63 8.14 31.65 -3.94
N GLU A 64 8.17 33.00 -3.88
CA GLU A 64 7.13 33.86 -4.46
C GLU A 64 6.93 33.57 -5.96
N LEU A 65 8.03 33.41 -6.69
CA LEU A 65 8.00 33.03 -8.10
C LEU A 65 7.39 31.64 -8.32
N ALA A 66 7.80 30.65 -7.54
CA ALA A 66 7.32 29.29 -7.63
C ALA A 66 5.81 29.17 -7.33
N GLU A 67 5.29 29.94 -6.37
CA GLU A 67 3.86 29.99 -6.07
C GLU A 67 3.04 30.49 -7.26
N ARG A 68 3.52 31.55 -7.91
CA ARG A 68 2.86 32.10 -9.11
C ARG A 68 2.93 31.11 -10.27
N LEU A 69 4.11 30.56 -10.56
CA LEU A 69 4.30 29.61 -11.66
C LEU A 69 3.58 28.27 -11.43
N GLY A 70 3.47 27.82 -10.19
CA GLY A 70 2.82 26.55 -9.82
C GLY A 70 1.32 26.52 -10.12
N THR A 71 0.69 27.69 -10.31
CA THR A 71 -0.72 27.83 -10.71
C THR A 71 -0.92 28.21 -12.17
N SER A 72 0.19 28.46 -12.90
CA SER A 72 0.13 28.81 -14.31
C SER A 72 -0.20 27.61 -15.17
N ALA A 73 -1.07 27.81 -16.18
CA ALA A 73 -1.41 26.78 -17.14
C ALA A 73 -0.23 26.47 -18.08
N THR A 74 0.62 27.46 -18.38
CA THR A 74 1.74 27.36 -19.34
C THR A 74 3.00 28.05 -18.79
N PRO A 75 3.62 27.55 -17.70
CA PRO A 75 4.82 28.17 -17.13
C PRO A 75 6.06 27.93 -18.01
N PRO A 76 7.12 28.75 -17.89
CA PRO A 76 8.35 28.57 -18.66
C PRO A 76 9.03 27.24 -18.29
N PRO A 77 9.31 26.34 -19.27
CA PRO A 77 9.58 24.94 -18.98
C PRO A 77 10.93 24.71 -18.27
N SER A 78 11.99 25.41 -18.65
CA SER A 78 13.33 25.21 -18.08
C SER A 78 13.42 25.78 -16.67
N LEU A 79 12.87 26.97 -16.44
CA LEU A 79 12.72 27.56 -15.12
C LEU A 79 11.89 26.67 -14.21
N THR A 80 10.77 26.13 -14.71
CA THR A 80 9.91 25.22 -13.91
C THR A 80 10.68 23.97 -13.46
N ARG A 81 11.47 23.36 -14.36
CA ARG A 81 12.34 22.21 -14.00
C ARG A 81 13.41 22.58 -12.98
N ALA A 82 14.03 23.75 -13.13
CA ALA A 82 15.04 24.24 -12.19
C ALA A 82 14.44 24.43 -10.79
N LEU A 83 13.31 25.13 -10.69
CA LEU A 83 12.60 25.35 -9.42
C LEU A 83 12.10 24.04 -8.79
N ALA A 84 11.67 23.07 -9.59
CA ALA A 84 11.26 21.74 -9.11
C ALA A 84 12.40 20.94 -8.45
N SER A 85 13.66 21.29 -8.76
CA SER A 85 14.87 20.63 -8.22
C SER A 85 15.60 21.48 -7.18
N ASP A 86 15.06 22.65 -6.82
CA ASP A 86 15.60 23.56 -5.81
C ASP A 86 15.27 23.06 -4.39
N SER A 87 15.47 23.88 -3.36
CA SER A 87 15.02 23.61 -2.00
C SER A 87 13.54 23.25 -1.96
N ILE A 88 13.13 22.45 -0.98
CA ILE A 88 11.73 22.03 -0.89
C ILE A 88 10.75 23.21 -0.78
N ALA A 89 11.16 24.32 -0.15
CA ALA A 89 10.31 25.49 0.00
C ALA A 89 9.94 26.09 -1.38
N VAL A 90 10.91 26.12 -2.30
CA VAL A 90 10.73 26.57 -3.69
C VAL A 90 10.07 25.49 -4.55
N ALA A 91 10.48 24.23 -4.41
CA ALA A 91 10.01 23.15 -5.26
C ALA A 91 8.56 22.74 -4.98
N ARG A 92 8.08 22.89 -3.74
CA ARG A 92 6.76 22.36 -3.32
C ARG A 92 5.58 22.89 -4.14
N PRO A 93 5.42 24.21 -4.38
CA PRO A 93 4.34 24.73 -5.22
C PRO A 93 4.38 24.18 -6.65
N ILE A 94 5.59 24.00 -7.20
CA ILE A 94 5.79 23.46 -8.54
C ILE A 94 5.43 21.96 -8.58
N LEU A 95 5.99 21.17 -7.67
CA LEU A 95 5.79 19.72 -7.63
C LEU A 95 4.34 19.33 -7.33
N GLN A 96 3.62 20.10 -6.51
CA GLN A 96 2.21 19.80 -6.17
C GLN A 96 1.22 20.43 -7.16
N GLY A 97 1.48 21.65 -7.61
CA GLY A 97 0.51 22.47 -8.36
C GLY A 97 0.65 22.39 -9.87
N ALA A 98 1.88 22.30 -10.41
CA ALA A 98 2.10 22.51 -11.84
C ALA A 98 1.62 21.30 -12.68
N PRO A 99 0.64 21.48 -13.59
CA PRO A 99 0.18 20.41 -14.48
C PRO A 99 1.18 20.06 -15.58
N GLN A 100 2.19 20.92 -15.84
CA GLN A 100 3.09 20.80 -17.00
C GLN A 100 4.40 20.05 -16.75
N LEU A 101 4.72 19.62 -15.53
CA LEU A 101 5.88 18.75 -15.34
C LEU A 101 5.62 17.41 -16.05
N SER A 102 6.49 17.08 -17.00
CA SER A 102 6.41 15.80 -17.70
C SER A 102 6.70 14.64 -16.73
N GLU A 103 6.28 13.43 -17.10
CA GLU A 103 6.66 12.23 -16.33
C GLU A 103 8.19 12.11 -16.19
N ALA A 104 8.94 12.49 -17.23
CA ALA A 104 10.40 12.48 -17.21
C ALA A 104 10.98 13.47 -16.17
N ASP A 105 10.38 14.65 -16.03
CA ASP A 105 10.81 15.66 -15.06
C ASP A 105 10.51 15.22 -13.63
N LEU A 106 9.30 14.70 -13.38
CA LEU A 106 8.92 14.16 -12.08
C LEU A 106 9.81 12.97 -11.70
N LEU A 107 10.12 12.10 -12.67
CA LEU A 107 11.00 10.97 -12.45
C LEU A 107 12.44 11.41 -12.18
N HIS A 108 12.92 12.47 -12.83
CA HIS A 108 14.23 13.05 -12.53
C HIS A 108 14.28 13.51 -11.07
N VAL A 109 13.34 14.36 -10.64
CA VAL A 109 13.24 14.84 -9.25
C VAL A 109 13.12 13.66 -8.27
N ALA A 110 12.27 12.68 -8.58
CA ALA A 110 12.09 11.49 -7.76
C ALA A 110 13.33 10.58 -7.67
N ARG A 111 14.33 10.75 -8.53
CA ARG A 111 15.60 10.01 -8.48
C ARG A 111 16.73 10.79 -7.83
N THR A 112 16.72 12.11 -7.97
CA THR A 112 17.84 12.97 -7.56
C THR A 112 17.62 13.69 -6.23
N GLN A 113 16.37 14.00 -5.89
CA GLN A 113 16.03 14.82 -4.71
C GLN A 113 15.70 13.99 -3.46
N GLY A 114 15.55 14.71 -2.34
CA GLY A 114 15.31 14.16 -1.01
C GLY A 114 13.86 13.78 -0.70
N GLN A 115 13.62 13.33 0.54
CA GLN A 115 12.33 12.79 0.99
C GLN A 115 11.18 13.80 0.91
N ASP A 116 11.43 15.07 1.19
CA ASP A 116 10.37 16.07 1.12
C ASP A 116 9.89 16.34 -0.31
N HIS A 117 10.78 16.26 -1.31
CA HIS A 117 10.41 16.36 -2.72
C HIS A 117 9.59 15.15 -3.15
N LEU A 118 10.03 13.94 -2.78
CA LEU A 118 9.26 12.71 -3.05
C LEU A 118 7.85 12.80 -2.46
N ARG A 119 7.73 13.34 -1.24
CA ARG A 119 6.44 13.55 -0.57
C ARG A 119 5.60 14.62 -1.22
N ALA A 120 6.20 15.67 -1.78
CA ALA A 120 5.50 16.66 -2.57
C ALA A 120 4.95 16.05 -3.86
N ILE A 121 5.74 15.26 -4.59
CA ILE A 121 5.29 14.53 -5.78
C ILE A 121 4.16 13.56 -5.43
N SER A 122 4.27 12.84 -4.30
CA SER A 122 3.26 11.88 -3.84
C SER A 122 1.89 12.50 -3.56
N ARG A 123 1.81 13.82 -3.38
CA ARG A 123 0.57 14.57 -3.13
C ARG A 123 -0.08 15.13 -4.39
N ARG A 124 0.51 14.92 -5.57
CA ARG A 124 -0.10 15.34 -6.84
C ARG A 124 -1.42 14.60 -7.06
N SER A 125 -2.36 15.21 -7.78
CA SER A 125 -3.63 14.58 -8.14
C SER A 125 -3.46 13.28 -8.93
N VAL A 126 -2.41 13.20 -9.76
CA VAL A 126 -2.01 12.00 -10.49
C VAL A 126 -0.50 11.81 -10.37
N VAL A 127 -0.09 10.59 -10.01
CA VAL A 127 1.33 10.19 -9.98
C VAL A 127 1.51 9.04 -10.98
N PRO A 128 2.24 9.27 -12.09
CA PRO A 128 2.48 8.25 -13.11
C PRO A 128 3.21 7.01 -12.57
N SER A 129 3.03 5.86 -13.24
CA SER A 129 3.55 4.57 -12.75
C SER A 129 5.05 4.57 -12.53
N LEU A 130 5.85 5.11 -13.45
CA LEU A 130 7.32 5.09 -13.29
C LEU A 130 7.78 5.97 -12.12
N VAL A 131 7.06 7.05 -11.85
CA VAL A 131 7.33 7.97 -10.75
C VAL A 131 6.94 7.34 -9.42
N SER A 132 5.75 6.72 -9.35
CA SER A 132 5.29 5.97 -8.16
C SER A 132 6.27 4.87 -7.80
N ASP A 133 6.73 4.08 -8.78
CA ASP A 133 7.68 3.00 -8.57
C ASP A 133 9.01 3.52 -8.00
N ALA A 134 9.52 4.65 -8.52
CA ALA A 134 10.71 5.30 -7.98
C ALA A 134 10.50 5.79 -6.53
N ILE A 135 9.32 6.32 -6.21
CA ILE A 135 8.96 6.74 -4.85
C ILE A 135 8.86 5.53 -3.91
N VAL A 136 8.26 4.42 -4.32
CA VAL A 136 8.18 3.21 -3.49
C VAL A 136 9.59 2.66 -3.18
N GLN A 137 10.50 2.73 -4.16
CA GLN A 137 11.86 2.24 -4.01
C GLN A 137 12.75 3.14 -3.12
N ARG A 138 12.65 4.47 -3.24
CA ARG A 138 13.53 5.42 -2.53
C ARG A 138 12.91 6.08 -1.31
N GLY A 139 11.58 6.17 -1.26
CA GLY A 139 10.85 6.90 -0.23
C GLY A 139 10.94 6.22 1.13
N ASP A 140 11.00 7.02 2.20
CA ASP A 140 10.80 6.55 3.56
C ASP A 140 9.35 6.08 3.79
N ASP A 141 9.06 5.43 4.93
CA ASP A 141 7.73 4.87 5.19
C ASP A 141 6.67 5.97 5.26
N THR A 142 7.02 7.18 5.74
CA THR A 142 6.07 8.29 5.75
C THR A 142 5.68 8.72 4.34
N THR A 143 6.65 8.78 3.41
CA THR A 143 6.43 9.12 2.00
C THR A 143 5.64 8.03 1.29
N LEU A 144 5.98 6.76 1.53
CA LEU A 144 5.21 5.62 1.03
C LEU A 144 3.76 5.68 1.50
N GLY A 145 3.52 5.95 2.78
CA GLY A 145 2.17 6.10 3.32
C GLY A 145 1.38 7.26 2.69
N VAL A 146 2.04 8.37 2.35
CA VAL A 146 1.42 9.48 1.60
C VAL A 146 1.04 9.05 0.18
N LEU A 147 1.94 8.35 -0.53
CA LEU A 147 1.68 7.85 -1.89
C LEU A 147 0.54 6.83 -1.90
N LEU A 148 0.51 5.89 -0.95
CA LEU A 148 -0.50 4.84 -0.88
C LEU A 148 -1.92 5.38 -0.65
N ARG A 149 -2.04 6.44 0.17
CA ARG A 149 -3.30 7.16 0.41
C ARG A 149 -3.75 8.03 -0.77
N ASN A 150 -2.91 8.17 -1.79
CA ASN A 150 -3.27 8.87 -3.01
C ASN A 150 -3.83 7.89 -4.05
N GLU A 151 -5.15 7.85 -4.21
CA GLU A 151 -5.82 7.00 -5.19
C GLU A 151 -5.48 7.39 -6.65
N GLY A 152 -5.00 8.61 -6.88
CA GLY A 152 -4.51 9.04 -8.19
C GLY A 152 -3.08 8.59 -8.51
N ALA A 153 -2.36 7.99 -7.55
CA ALA A 153 -1.08 7.36 -7.84
C ALA A 153 -1.29 6.03 -8.56
N VAL A 154 -0.63 5.82 -9.69
CA VAL A 154 -0.64 4.54 -10.39
C VAL A 154 0.58 3.76 -9.94
N LEU A 155 0.40 2.56 -9.39
CA LEU A 155 1.51 1.71 -8.94
C LEU A 155 1.59 0.49 -9.85
N SER A 156 2.81 0.10 -10.23
CA SER A 156 3.01 -1.19 -10.90
C SER A 156 2.72 -2.36 -9.96
N ARG A 157 2.66 -3.58 -10.51
CA ARG A 157 2.55 -4.79 -9.69
C ARG A 157 3.71 -4.90 -8.70
N GLN A 158 4.94 -4.67 -9.16
CA GLN A 158 6.15 -4.73 -8.34
C GLN A 158 6.14 -3.68 -7.22
N ALA A 159 5.62 -2.48 -7.50
CA ALA A 159 5.48 -1.44 -6.48
C ALA A 159 4.44 -1.81 -5.40
N HIS A 160 3.32 -2.44 -5.75
CA HIS A 160 2.39 -2.95 -4.75
C HIS A 160 3.01 -4.06 -3.89
N GLU A 161 3.77 -4.96 -4.50
CA GLU A 161 4.50 -6.03 -3.80
C GLU A 161 5.49 -5.44 -2.78
N ALA A 162 6.35 -4.52 -3.21
CA ALA A 162 7.30 -3.85 -2.33
C ALA A 162 6.62 -3.04 -1.20
N ALA A 163 5.46 -2.43 -1.49
CA ALA A 163 4.68 -1.72 -0.47
C ALA A 163 4.11 -2.68 0.59
N VAL A 164 3.61 -3.84 0.19
CA VAL A 164 3.14 -4.89 1.11
C VAL A 164 4.29 -5.45 1.94
N ASP A 165 5.46 -5.69 1.34
CA ASP A 165 6.62 -6.20 2.08
C ASP A 165 7.08 -5.24 3.16
N ARG A 166 7.08 -3.93 2.86
CA ARG A 166 7.36 -2.89 3.86
C ARG A 166 6.28 -2.79 4.93
N ALA A 167 5.01 -2.85 4.53
CA ALA A 167 3.90 -2.80 5.47
C ALA A 167 3.90 -4.01 6.41
N ALA A 168 4.32 -5.19 5.96
CA ALA A 168 4.44 -6.36 6.81
C ALA A 168 5.40 -6.17 8.00
N ALA A 169 6.37 -5.26 7.87
CA ALA A 169 7.32 -4.89 8.93
C ALA A 169 6.95 -3.58 9.66
N ASN A 170 5.99 -2.80 9.14
CA ASN A 170 5.62 -1.49 9.69
C ASN A 170 4.09 -1.33 9.81
N PRO A 171 3.54 -1.46 11.03
CA PRO A 171 2.12 -1.28 11.30
C PRO A 171 1.52 0.07 10.87
N GLU A 172 2.31 1.15 10.82
CA GLU A 172 1.84 2.48 10.41
C GLU A 172 1.38 2.53 8.94
N LEU A 173 1.80 1.55 8.13
CA LEU A 173 1.42 1.44 6.72
C LEU A 173 0.18 0.57 6.48
N HIS A 174 -0.27 -0.21 7.47
CA HIS A 174 -1.33 -1.20 7.27
C HIS A 174 -2.62 -0.58 6.73
N GLU A 175 -3.09 0.50 7.34
CA GLU A 175 -4.31 1.18 6.91
C GLU A 175 -4.14 1.74 5.49
N ALA A 176 -3.03 2.40 5.19
CA ALA A 176 -2.77 2.95 3.87
C ALA A 176 -2.73 1.87 2.77
N VAL A 177 -2.21 0.68 3.08
CA VAL A 177 -2.19 -0.46 2.13
C VAL A 177 -3.57 -1.07 1.97
N ILE A 178 -4.27 -1.44 3.05
CA ILE A 178 -5.51 -2.24 2.92
C ILE A 178 -6.67 -1.42 2.37
N ASP A 179 -6.66 -0.11 2.63
CA ASP A 179 -7.70 0.83 2.21
C ASP A 179 -7.62 1.17 0.73
N ARG A 180 -6.44 0.98 0.16
CA ARG A 180 -6.16 1.29 -1.23
C ARG A 180 -6.98 0.41 -2.15
N GLN A 181 -7.83 1.02 -2.97
CA GLN A 181 -8.77 0.30 -3.82
C GLN A 181 -8.07 -0.47 -4.94
N ALA A 182 -7.03 0.13 -5.49
CA ALA A 182 -6.22 -0.46 -6.56
C ALA A 182 -5.31 -1.62 -6.11
N LEU A 183 -5.20 -1.91 -4.80
CA LEU A 183 -4.38 -3.02 -4.31
C LEU A 183 -4.90 -4.36 -4.84
N PRO A 184 -4.05 -5.19 -5.49
CA PRO A 184 -4.41 -6.54 -5.92
C PRO A 184 -4.91 -7.41 -4.76
N MET A 185 -5.94 -8.20 -5.01
CA MET A 185 -6.62 -8.97 -3.95
C MET A 185 -5.75 -10.03 -3.28
N ASP A 186 -4.82 -10.63 -4.01
CA ASP A 186 -3.85 -11.57 -3.45
C ASP A 186 -2.92 -10.87 -2.45
N LEU A 187 -2.47 -9.66 -2.78
CA LEU A 187 -1.65 -8.82 -1.90
C LEU A 187 -2.42 -8.32 -0.69
N LEU A 188 -3.71 -7.97 -0.86
CA LEU A 188 -4.59 -7.64 0.27
C LEU A 188 -4.70 -8.82 1.26
N ASN A 189 -4.79 -10.05 0.76
CA ASN A 189 -4.92 -11.23 1.59
C ASN A 189 -3.62 -11.64 2.29
N GLU A 190 -2.44 -11.25 1.77
CA GLU A 190 -1.17 -11.38 2.49
C GLU A 190 -1.14 -10.54 3.77
N MET A 191 -1.78 -9.36 3.75
CA MET A 191 -1.87 -8.49 4.93
C MET A 191 -2.75 -9.06 6.04
N TYR A 192 -3.60 -10.06 5.78
CA TYR A 192 -4.57 -10.57 6.76
C TYR A 192 -3.91 -11.01 8.08
N PHE A 193 -2.81 -11.76 8.01
CA PHE A 193 -2.12 -12.27 9.20
C PHE A 193 -1.14 -11.26 9.83
N VAL A 194 -1.02 -10.05 9.28
CA VAL A 194 -0.16 -8.99 9.83
C VAL A 194 -0.98 -7.80 10.33
N ALA A 195 -2.18 -7.62 9.77
CA ALA A 195 -3.11 -6.57 10.14
C ALA A 195 -3.75 -6.81 11.52
N GLU A 196 -4.05 -5.70 12.21
CA GLU A 196 -4.84 -5.68 13.43
C GLU A 196 -6.32 -6.03 13.17
N ALA A 197 -7.05 -6.44 14.21
CA ALA A 197 -8.42 -6.95 14.11
C ALA A 197 -9.36 -6.06 13.29
N ARG A 198 -9.39 -4.75 13.57
CA ARG A 198 -10.22 -3.77 12.85
C ARG A 198 -9.97 -3.77 11.33
N LEU A 199 -8.71 -3.93 10.92
CA LEU A 199 -8.33 -3.92 9.51
C LEU A 199 -8.61 -5.27 8.83
N ARG A 200 -8.59 -6.38 9.57
CA ARG A 200 -9.00 -7.71 9.05
C ARG A 200 -10.47 -7.74 8.65
N ASP A 201 -11.35 -7.07 9.40
CA ASP A 201 -12.78 -6.94 9.04
C ASP A 201 -12.94 -6.26 7.67
N ARG A 202 -12.13 -5.25 7.37
CA ARG A 202 -12.13 -4.54 6.08
C ARG A 202 -11.62 -5.42 4.94
N ILE A 203 -10.59 -6.23 5.19
CA ILE A 203 -10.12 -7.23 4.22
C ILE A 203 -11.24 -8.23 3.91
N MET A 204 -11.94 -8.71 4.94
CA MET A 204 -13.06 -9.64 4.79
C MET A 204 -14.21 -9.03 3.99
N GLU A 205 -14.55 -7.77 4.25
CA GLU A 205 -15.58 -7.04 3.51
C GLU A 205 -15.21 -6.87 2.02
N ARG A 206 -13.96 -6.50 1.72
CA ARG A 206 -13.48 -6.43 0.33
C ARG A 206 -13.51 -7.79 -0.37
N ASN A 207 -13.12 -8.86 0.33
CA ASN A 207 -13.22 -10.23 -0.19
C ASN A 207 -14.68 -10.65 -0.46
N ALA A 208 -15.63 -10.21 0.37
CA ALA A 208 -17.04 -10.52 0.17
C ALA A 208 -17.60 -9.89 -1.12
N ASN A 209 -17.11 -8.70 -1.48
CA ASN A 209 -17.62 -7.90 -2.59
C ASN A 209 -16.86 -8.08 -3.92
N VAL A 210 -15.79 -8.88 -3.95
CA VAL A 210 -14.97 -9.07 -5.17
C VAL A 210 -15.73 -9.83 -6.28
N ASP A 211 -15.45 -9.52 -7.55
CA ASP A 211 -15.95 -10.35 -8.66
C ASP A 211 -15.22 -11.72 -8.67
N PRO A 212 -15.93 -12.85 -8.87
CA PRO A 212 -15.31 -14.18 -9.00
C PRO A 212 -14.16 -14.26 -10.02
N ALA A 213 -14.24 -13.56 -11.16
CA ALA A 213 -13.19 -13.56 -12.17
C ALA A 213 -11.92 -12.82 -11.69
N ILE A 214 -12.09 -11.72 -10.95
CA ILE A 214 -10.99 -10.97 -10.33
C ILE A 214 -10.32 -11.85 -9.25
N LEU A 215 -11.13 -12.54 -8.45
CA LEU A 215 -10.64 -13.49 -7.44
C LEU A 215 -9.80 -14.60 -8.08
N ASP A 216 -10.24 -15.21 -9.17
CA ASP A 216 -9.49 -16.26 -9.85
C ASP A 216 -8.17 -15.75 -10.46
N ALA A 217 -8.17 -14.55 -11.04
CA ALA A 217 -6.96 -13.91 -11.55
C ALA A 217 -5.96 -13.61 -10.42
N ALA A 218 -6.45 -13.07 -9.30
CA ALA A 218 -5.64 -12.83 -8.11
C ALA A 218 -5.05 -14.13 -7.56
N LEU A 219 -5.84 -15.20 -7.52
CA LEU A 219 -5.35 -16.51 -7.08
C LEU A 219 -4.24 -17.07 -7.99
N LYS A 220 -4.30 -16.78 -9.29
CA LYS A 220 -3.24 -17.15 -10.23
C LYS A 220 -1.97 -16.30 -10.02
N ALA A 221 -2.12 -15.00 -9.78
CA ALA A 221 -1.00 -14.09 -9.55
C ALA A 221 -0.26 -14.41 -8.25
N GLY A 222 -1.00 -14.63 -7.15
CA GLY A 222 -0.42 -14.94 -5.84
C GLY A 222 0.39 -16.23 -5.82
N ARG A 223 0.06 -17.23 -6.67
CA ARG A 223 0.80 -18.50 -6.76
C ARG A 223 2.27 -18.30 -7.12
N ASN A 224 2.57 -17.26 -7.90
CA ASN A 224 3.93 -16.97 -8.33
C ASN A 224 4.79 -16.33 -7.23
N ARG A 225 4.18 -15.91 -6.10
CA ARG A 225 4.83 -15.18 -4.99
C ARG A 225 5.00 -16.00 -3.71
N VAL A 226 4.40 -17.19 -3.62
CA VAL A 226 4.49 -18.09 -2.45
C VAL A 226 5.79 -18.91 -2.55
N ALA A 227 6.73 -18.98 -1.60
CA ALA A 227 6.88 -18.43 -0.25
C ALA A 227 8.37 -18.27 0.10
N ALA A 228 8.69 -17.36 1.04
CA ALA A 228 9.90 -17.44 1.86
C ALA A 228 9.67 -16.74 3.22
N SER A 229 9.14 -17.46 4.21
CA SER A 229 9.41 -17.29 5.66
C SER A 229 8.48 -18.20 6.48
N ASP A 230 8.55 -19.50 6.22
CA ASP A 230 7.83 -20.50 7.00
C ASP A 230 8.82 -21.11 8.00
N GLY A 231 8.60 -20.86 9.29
CA GLY A 231 9.49 -21.36 10.36
C GLY A 231 9.53 -22.89 10.45
N ALA A 232 10.48 -23.44 11.20
CA ALA A 232 10.66 -24.89 11.32
C ALA A 232 9.37 -25.63 11.75
N LEU A 233 9.18 -26.84 11.21
CA LEU A 233 8.12 -27.74 11.62
C LEU A 233 8.42 -28.35 13.00
N PRO A 234 7.40 -28.66 13.82
CA PRO A 234 7.61 -29.36 15.08
C PRO A 234 8.27 -30.74 14.90
N PRO A 235 9.08 -31.21 15.87
CA PRO A 235 9.75 -32.52 15.76
C PRO A 235 8.80 -33.71 15.59
N ASP A 236 7.57 -33.61 16.10
CA ASP A 236 6.55 -34.64 16.05
C ASP A 236 5.64 -34.55 14.80
N TYR A 237 5.89 -33.59 13.90
CA TYR A 237 5.08 -33.34 12.70
C TYR A 237 4.92 -34.60 11.83
N ASP A 238 6.01 -35.28 11.47
CA ASP A 238 5.95 -36.47 10.61
C ASP A 238 5.16 -37.61 11.25
N ALA A 239 5.24 -37.76 12.57
CA ALA A 239 4.45 -38.75 13.30
C ALA A 239 2.96 -38.40 13.27
N ALA A 240 2.62 -37.14 13.47
CA ALA A 240 1.25 -36.64 13.39
C ALA A 240 0.66 -36.81 11.98
N VAL A 241 1.42 -36.51 10.93
CA VAL A 241 1.02 -36.72 9.53
C VAL A 241 0.68 -38.19 9.27
N ARG A 242 1.56 -39.12 9.66
CA ARG A 242 1.30 -40.57 9.49
C ARG A 242 0.03 -41.01 10.21
N GLU A 243 -0.23 -40.51 11.41
CA GLU A 243 -1.44 -40.83 12.17
C GLU A 243 -2.70 -40.31 11.49
N ILE A 244 -2.68 -39.06 11.00
CA ILE A 244 -3.81 -38.46 10.26
C ILE A 244 -4.07 -39.20 8.95
N VAL A 245 -3.04 -39.59 8.19
CA VAL A 245 -3.20 -40.41 6.98
C VAL A 245 -3.89 -41.75 7.31
N ALA A 246 -3.47 -42.41 8.39
CA ALA A 246 -4.08 -43.66 8.82
C ALA A 246 -5.53 -43.47 9.31
N LEU A 247 -5.87 -42.34 9.94
CA LEU A 247 -7.24 -42.01 10.33
C LEU A 247 -8.11 -41.65 9.11
N LYS A 248 -7.56 -40.95 8.12
CA LYS A 248 -8.23 -40.61 6.85
C LYS A 248 -8.63 -41.86 6.08
N ALA A 249 -7.73 -42.83 5.97
CA ALA A 249 -7.99 -44.10 5.30
C ALA A 249 -9.15 -44.90 5.92
N ARG A 250 -9.47 -44.64 7.20
CA ARG A 250 -10.58 -45.24 7.95
C ARG A 250 -11.82 -44.36 8.00
N GLY A 251 -11.83 -43.20 7.33
CA GLY A 251 -12.93 -42.23 7.37
C GLY A 251 -13.14 -41.57 8.74
N ALA A 252 -12.13 -41.59 9.61
CA ALA A 252 -12.29 -41.29 11.03
C ALA A 252 -11.88 -39.86 11.44
N ILE A 253 -11.48 -39.00 10.50
CA ILE A 253 -11.23 -37.59 10.81
C ILE A 253 -12.59 -36.88 10.93
N THR A 254 -13.01 -36.67 12.17
CA THR A 254 -14.31 -36.07 12.49
C THR A 254 -14.14 -34.80 13.33
N PRO A 255 -15.11 -33.87 13.29
CA PRO A 255 -15.24 -32.77 14.23
C PRO A 255 -15.00 -33.14 15.69
N LEU A 256 -15.58 -34.26 16.15
CA LEU A 256 -15.42 -34.75 17.53
C LEU A 256 -14.00 -35.25 17.81
N GLY A 257 -13.34 -35.85 16.82
CA GLY A 257 -11.93 -36.24 16.90
C GLY A 257 -11.00 -35.05 17.12
N LEU A 258 -11.25 -33.91 16.43
CA LEU A 258 -10.51 -32.67 16.64
C LEU A 258 -10.62 -32.17 18.09
N VAL A 259 -11.84 -32.19 18.65
CA VAL A 259 -12.07 -31.79 20.06
C VAL A 259 -11.31 -32.71 21.02
N ALA A 260 -11.29 -34.02 20.75
CA ALA A 260 -10.54 -34.97 21.56
C ALA A 260 -9.02 -34.70 21.53
N MET A 261 -8.47 -34.37 20.35
CA MET A 261 -7.06 -34.00 20.19
C MET A 261 -6.69 -32.74 21.00
N LEU A 262 -7.52 -31.70 20.94
CA LEU A 262 -7.32 -30.47 21.72
C LEU A 262 -7.38 -30.75 23.23
N ARG A 263 -8.38 -31.52 23.70
CA ARG A 263 -8.51 -31.88 25.12
C ARG A 263 -7.35 -32.73 25.64
N ALA A 264 -6.78 -33.57 24.78
CA ALA A 264 -5.59 -34.36 25.08
C ALA A 264 -4.27 -33.56 24.94
N ASN A 265 -4.34 -32.26 24.68
CA ASN A 265 -3.20 -31.38 24.44
C ASN A 265 -2.27 -31.86 23.30
N ARG A 266 -2.83 -32.58 22.32
CA ARG A 266 -2.09 -33.05 21.14
C ARG A 266 -2.19 -32.01 20.02
N THR A 267 -1.50 -30.89 20.18
CA THR A 267 -1.65 -29.72 19.30
C THR A 267 -1.14 -29.99 17.88
N THR A 268 0.01 -30.63 17.69
CA THR A 268 0.56 -30.90 16.35
C THR A 268 -0.39 -31.74 15.49
N ILE A 269 -0.95 -32.82 16.04
CA ILE A 269 -1.92 -33.67 15.33
C ILE A 269 -3.25 -32.95 15.08
N PHE A 270 -3.72 -32.12 16.01
CA PHE A 270 -4.87 -31.26 15.79
C PHE A 270 -4.64 -30.30 14.62
N LEU A 271 -3.48 -29.64 14.56
CA LEU A 271 -3.12 -28.71 13.49
C LEU A 271 -3.06 -29.41 12.13
N VAL A 272 -2.46 -30.61 12.07
CA VAL A 272 -2.42 -31.43 10.84
C VAL A 272 -3.84 -31.83 10.40
N ALA A 273 -4.70 -32.25 11.34
CA ALA A 273 -6.09 -32.61 11.04
C ALA A 273 -6.93 -31.40 10.59
N LEU A 274 -6.75 -30.25 11.23
CA LEU A 274 -7.43 -29.00 10.87
C LEU A 274 -6.99 -28.52 9.48
N ALA A 275 -5.69 -28.54 9.21
CA ALA A 275 -5.12 -28.21 7.91
C ALA A 275 -5.69 -29.09 6.80
N GLU A 276 -5.83 -30.39 7.07
CA GLU A 276 -6.40 -31.36 6.12
C GLU A 276 -7.90 -31.13 5.86
N LEU A 277 -8.70 -30.89 6.89
CA LEU A 277 -10.14 -30.67 6.73
C LEU A 277 -10.48 -29.31 6.10
N ALA A 278 -9.65 -28.30 6.36
CA ALA A 278 -9.83 -26.95 5.83
C ALA A 278 -9.14 -26.71 4.49
N ASP A 279 -8.29 -27.66 4.05
CA ASP A 279 -7.44 -27.60 2.86
C ASP A 279 -6.45 -26.42 2.87
N ILE A 280 -5.88 -26.11 4.04
CA ILE A 280 -4.86 -25.06 4.23
C ILE A 280 -3.50 -25.68 4.60
N ASP A 281 -2.44 -24.89 4.53
CA ASP A 281 -1.10 -25.36 4.94
C ASP A 281 -0.97 -25.41 6.48
N PHE A 282 -0.02 -26.21 6.96
CA PHE A 282 0.22 -26.39 8.39
C PHE A 282 0.60 -25.08 9.09
N HIS A 283 1.40 -24.23 8.46
CA HIS A 283 1.87 -22.98 9.06
C HIS A 283 0.75 -21.97 9.22
N THR A 284 -0.19 -21.90 8.27
CA THR A 284 -1.42 -21.11 8.39
C THR A 284 -2.28 -21.62 9.54
N ALA A 285 -2.54 -22.93 9.61
CA ALA A 285 -3.27 -23.51 10.73
C ALA A 285 -2.58 -23.20 12.08
N ARG A 286 -1.25 -23.34 12.15
CA ARG A 286 -0.45 -23.04 13.33
C ARG A 286 -0.57 -21.56 13.73
N LYS A 287 -0.43 -20.62 12.79
CA LYS A 287 -0.55 -19.18 13.05
C LYS A 287 -1.90 -18.83 13.67
N ILE A 288 -2.99 -19.35 13.12
CA ILE A 288 -4.36 -19.11 13.61
C ILE A 288 -4.50 -19.49 15.09
N ILE A 289 -3.97 -20.67 15.46
CA ILE A 289 -4.11 -21.22 16.81
C ILE A 289 -3.15 -20.57 17.80
N GLU A 290 -1.87 -20.44 17.46
CA GLU A 290 -0.84 -19.87 18.35
C GLU A 290 -1.09 -18.38 18.65
N ARG A 291 -1.56 -17.62 17.65
CA ARG A 291 -1.91 -16.20 17.82
C ARG A 291 -3.32 -15.97 18.35
N ARG A 292 -4.08 -17.05 18.59
CA ARG A 292 -5.45 -17.02 19.09
C ARG A 292 -6.39 -16.16 18.20
N GLU A 293 -6.23 -16.26 16.88
CA GLU A 293 -6.99 -15.48 15.89
C GLU A 293 -8.38 -16.10 15.63
N LEU A 294 -9.38 -15.66 16.39
CA LEU A 294 -10.72 -16.24 16.38
C LEU A 294 -11.52 -16.01 15.10
N ASP A 295 -11.37 -14.84 14.50
CA ASP A 295 -11.95 -14.50 13.21
C ASP A 295 -11.40 -15.43 12.12
N ALA A 296 -10.09 -15.70 12.13
CA ALA A 296 -9.48 -16.64 11.20
C ALA A 296 -9.94 -18.08 11.44
N LEU A 297 -10.06 -18.48 12.72
CA LEU A 297 -10.64 -19.76 13.11
C LEU A 297 -12.12 -19.87 12.66
N ALA A 298 -12.89 -18.79 12.77
CA ALA A 298 -14.28 -18.74 12.30
C ALA A 298 -14.35 -18.92 10.79
N VAL A 299 -13.47 -18.28 10.01
CA VAL A 299 -13.35 -18.48 8.55
C VAL A 299 -13.07 -19.94 8.23
N VAL A 300 -12.08 -20.55 8.90
CA VAL A 300 -11.73 -21.96 8.72
C VAL A 300 -12.93 -22.86 9.02
N CYS A 301 -13.57 -22.68 10.19
CA CYS A 301 -14.72 -23.49 10.60
C CYS A 301 -15.89 -23.35 9.63
N LYS A 302 -16.21 -22.13 9.21
CA LYS A 302 -17.33 -21.84 8.31
C LYS A 302 -17.11 -22.45 6.92
N ALA A 303 -15.88 -22.38 6.41
CA ALA A 303 -15.51 -22.94 5.13
C ALA A 303 -15.37 -24.48 5.13
N ALA A 304 -15.03 -25.07 6.27
CA ALA A 304 -15.00 -26.52 6.50
C ALA A 304 -16.36 -27.12 6.90
N ASP A 305 -17.43 -26.30 6.84
CA ASP A 305 -18.81 -26.69 7.19
C ASP A 305 -19.00 -27.14 8.65
N PHE A 306 -18.17 -26.61 9.56
CA PHE A 306 -18.32 -26.84 10.99
C PHE A 306 -19.47 -26.01 11.55
N ASP A 307 -20.21 -26.57 12.50
CA ASP A 307 -21.30 -25.83 13.14
C ASP A 307 -20.78 -24.83 14.18
N ARG A 308 -21.68 -23.94 14.62
CA ARG A 308 -21.37 -22.92 15.64
C ARG A 308 -20.92 -23.55 16.95
N ALA A 309 -21.48 -24.71 17.33
CA ALA A 309 -21.17 -25.37 18.59
C ALA A 309 -19.71 -25.88 18.61
N LEU A 310 -19.25 -26.45 17.50
CA LEU A 310 -17.89 -26.90 17.34
C LEU A 310 -16.90 -25.73 17.33
N PHE A 311 -17.20 -24.67 16.59
CA PHE A 311 -16.39 -23.44 16.60
C PHE A 311 -16.23 -22.88 18.02
N LEU A 312 -17.34 -22.75 18.77
CA LEU A 312 -17.31 -22.29 20.15
C LEU A 312 -16.49 -23.23 21.04
N THR A 313 -16.58 -24.54 20.82
CA THR A 313 -15.77 -25.52 21.54
C THR A 313 -14.27 -25.29 21.29
N PHE A 314 -13.86 -25.07 20.04
CA PHE A 314 -12.47 -24.75 19.71
C PHE A 314 -12.03 -23.43 20.33
N ALA A 315 -12.82 -22.36 20.15
CA ALA A 315 -12.51 -21.05 20.70
C ALA A 315 -12.27 -21.12 22.23
N LEU A 316 -13.16 -21.79 22.96
CA LEU A 316 -13.05 -21.95 24.41
C LEU A 316 -11.84 -22.80 24.84
N LEU A 317 -11.51 -23.86 24.08
CA LEU A 317 -10.34 -24.70 24.38
C LEU A 317 -9.00 -24.00 24.06
N ILE A 318 -8.98 -23.05 23.12
CA ILE A 318 -7.76 -22.38 22.65
C ILE A 318 -7.44 -21.10 23.47
N LEU A 319 -8.46 -20.36 23.91
CA LEU A 319 -8.28 -18.98 24.40
C LEU A 319 -7.90 -18.81 25.87
N ASP A 320 -8.41 -19.64 26.78
CA ASP A 320 -7.98 -19.85 28.18
C ASP A 320 -9.16 -20.38 29.01
N PRO A 321 -8.99 -21.45 29.81
CA PRO A 321 -10.06 -22.04 30.62
C PRO A 321 -10.57 -21.21 31.82
N ASN A 322 -9.86 -20.15 32.20
CA ASN A 322 -10.02 -19.47 33.52
C ASN A 322 -10.66 -18.07 33.47
N ASP A 323 -11.06 -17.58 32.30
CA ASP A 323 -11.67 -16.25 32.15
C ASP A 323 -13.14 -16.38 31.70
N ASN A 324 -13.94 -15.31 31.86
CA ASN A 324 -15.39 -15.23 31.67
C ASN A 324 -15.93 -15.92 30.38
N ALA A 325 -15.99 -17.26 30.42
CA ALA A 325 -16.24 -18.11 29.27
C ALA A 325 -17.64 -17.88 28.70
N MET A 326 -18.61 -17.54 29.56
CA MET A 326 -20.00 -17.31 29.17
C MET A 326 -20.16 -16.00 28.40
N GLY A 327 -19.51 -14.92 28.85
CA GLY A 327 -19.52 -13.62 28.13
C GLY A 327 -18.84 -13.72 26.77
N LYS A 328 -17.66 -14.37 26.73
CA LYS A 328 -16.88 -14.60 25.52
C LYS A 328 -17.57 -15.55 24.54
N ALA A 329 -18.23 -16.61 25.00
CA ALA A 329 -18.97 -17.54 24.15
C ALA A 329 -20.13 -16.85 23.41
N LYS A 330 -20.80 -15.89 24.04
CA LYS A 330 -21.85 -15.10 23.38
C LYS A 330 -21.24 -14.27 22.23
N GLU A 331 -20.19 -13.51 22.53
CA GLU A 331 -19.49 -12.66 21.55
C GLU A 331 -18.94 -13.47 20.36
N TYR A 332 -18.25 -14.58 20.62
CA TYR A 332 -17.71 -15.44 19.57
C TYR A 332 -18.83 -16.08 18.75
N GLY A 333 -19.92 -16.44 19.40
CA GLY A 333 -21.07 -17.01 18.73
C GLY A 333 -21.76 -16.00 17.82
N GLU A 334 -21.81 -14.73 18.19
CA GLU A 334 -22.31 -13.63 17.35
C GLU A 334 -21.38 -13.36 16.17
N LEU A 335 -20.05 -13.33 16.39
CA LEU A 335 -19.04 -13.22 15.34
C LEU A 335 -19.21 -14.33 14.28
N TYR A 336 -19.33 -15.59 14.73
CA TYR A 336 -19.50 -16.72 13.82
C TYR A 336 -20.81 -16.66 13.02
N ALA A 337 -21.87 -16.17 13.65
CA ALA A 337 -23.17 -16.01 13.00
C ALA A 337 -23.17 -14.88 11.98
N ALA A 338 -22.49 -13.76 12.29
CA ALA A 338 -22.38 -12.60 11.43
C ALA A 338 -21.54 -12.88 10.17
N LEU A 339 -20.55 -13.77 10.24
CA LEU A 339 -19.71 -14.15 9.09
C LEU A 339 -20.51 -14.90 8.01
N PRO A 340 -20.70 -14.31 6.80
CA PRO A 340 -21.35 -15.01 5.69
C PRO A 340 -20.48 -16.16 5.18
N ARG A 341 -21.11 -17.28 4.82
CA ARG A 341 -20.39 -18.48 4.34
C ARG A 341 -19.60 -18.19 3.06
N ASP A 342 -20.17 -17.40 2.14
CA ASP A 342 -19.50 -17.05 0.89
C ASP A 342 -18.25 -16.18 1.11
N ALA A 343 -18.30 -15.25 2.07
CA ALA A 343 -17.14 -14.44 2.45
C ALA A 343 -16.02 -15.31 3.05
N ALA A 344 -16.37 -16.28 3.90
CA ALA A 344 -15.42 -17.25 4.44
C ALA A 344 -14.80 -18.11 3.33
N LEU A 345 -15.63 -18.62 2.40
CA LEU A 345 -15.16 -19.42 1.26
C LEU A 345 -14.25 -18.63 0.32
N ARG A 346 -14.48 -17.34 0.11
CA ARG A 346 -13.62 -16.50 -0.72
C ARG A 346 -12.27 -16.21 -0.05
N THR A 347 -12.29 -15.84 1.23
CA THR A 347 -11.08 -15.56 2.01
C THR A 347 -10.20 -16.81 2.12
N ILE A 348 -10.78 -17.97 2.45
CA ILE A 348 -9.99 -19.18 2.64
C ILE A 348 -9.27 -19.62 1.36
N ARG A 349 -9.81 -19.32 0.16
CA ARG A 349 -9.15 -19.70 -1.12
C ARG A 349 -7.73 -19.16 -1.23
N PHE A 350 -7.46 -17.96 -0.71
CA PHE A 350 -6.11 -17.39 -0.67
C PHE A 350 -5.20 -18.16 0.28
N TRP A 351 -5.74 -18.67 1.39
CA TRP A 351 -4.99 -19.50 2.34
C TRP A 351 -4.74 -20.90 1.78
N ARG A 352 -5.72 -21.51 1.10
CA ARG A 352 -5.57 -22.81 0.41
C ARG A 352 -4.50 -22.77 -0.67
N MET A 353 -4.38 -21.63 -1.37
CA MET A 353 -3.35 -21.46 -2.39
C MET A 353 -1.93 -21.73 -1.85
N ARG A 354 -1.64 -21.30 -0.61
CA ARG A 354 -0.32 -21.51 0.02
C ARG A 354 0.02 -22.99 0.19
N ARG A 355 -0.98 -23.83 0.48
CA ARG A 355 -0.84 -25.29 0.58
C ARG A 355 -0.39 -25.90 -0.75
N THR A 356 -1.08 -25.56 -1.84
CA THR A 356 -0.73 -26.06 -3.18
C THR A 356 0.70 -25.70 -3.61
N THR A 357 1.20 -24.52 -3.26
CA THR A 357 2.58 -24.15 -3.63
C THR A 357 3.61 -24.82 -2.71
N GLY A 358 3.30 -25.00 -1.42
CA GLY A 358 4.17 -25.71 -0.46
C GLY A 358 4.33 -27.20 -0.78
N ASP A 359 3.24 -27.89 -1.16
CA ASP A 359 3.27 -29.30 -1.53
C ASP A 359 4.08 -29.55 -2.82
N VAL A 360 4.07 -28.61 -3.77
CA VAL A 360 4.86 -28.67 -5.02
C VAL A 360 6.34 -28.35 -4.79
N ALA A 361 6.69 -27.55 -3.78
CA ALA A 361 8.09 -27.29 -3.40
C ALA A 361 8.72 -28.44 -2.59
N ALA A 362 7.90 -29.27 -1.95
CA ALA A 362 8.35 -30.43 -1.16
C ALA A 362 8.38 -31.76 -1.94
N ALA A 363 7.80 -31.81 -3.14
CA ALA A 363 7.81 -32.93 -4.07
C ALA A 363 8.90 -32.77 -5.13
#